data_AF-A0A6V8ESW9-F1
#
_entry.id   AF-A0A6V8ESW9-F1
#
_cell.length_a   1.000
_cell.length_b   1.000
_cell.length_c   1.000
_cell.angle_alpha   90.00
_cell.angle_beta   90.00
_cell.angle_gamma   90.00
#
_symmetry.space_group_name_H-M   'P 1'
#
loop_
_entity.id
_entity.type
_entity.pdbx_description
1 polymer ?
#
loop_
_entity_poly.entity_id
_entity_poly.type
_entity_poly.pdbx_seq_one_letter_code
_entity_poly.pdbx_strand_id
1 'polypeptide(L)'
;MKAAIARRKRENEILKLEIEERLEIVDRLAIVRMHGLGMRSNGYAVTAYAGDACDACLITHGDLGVSFGEEDGYPVSASFYTNSFLHKDGGIFNLTTLATRFDPDGGGHKDACGCRIKPLEGSSVVDRDVTEEDVESNIEKWVGLWSKRM
;
A
#
# COMPACT_ATOMS: atom_id res chain seq x y z
N MET A 1 14.14 -3.15 -29.10
CA MET A 1 13.07 -4.11 -28.70
C MET A 1 13.57 -5.21 -27.75
N LYS A 2 14.56 -6.05 -28.10
CA LYS A 2 15.08 -7.12 -27.22
C LYS A 2 15.64 -6.63 -25.86
N ALA A 3 16.37 -5.52 -25.85
CA ALA A 3 16.95 -4.95 -24.62
C ALA A 3 15.89 -4.43 -23.63
N ALA A 4 14.80 -3.82 -24.13
CA ALA A 4 13.70 -3.32 -23.30
C ALA A 4 12.93 -4.47 -22.62
N ILE A 5 12.71 -5.58 -23.34
CA ILE A 5 12.09 -6.79 -22.80
C ILE A 5 12.97 -7.42 -21.70
N ALA A 6 14.28 -7.53 -21.95
CA ALA A 6 15.22 -8.05 -20.96
C ALA A 6 15.27 -7.19 -19.69
N ARG A 7 15.31 -5.86 -19.85
CA ARG A 7 15.24 -4.91 -18.72
C ARG A 7 13.96 -5.09 -17.92
N ARG A 8 12.80 -5.12 -18.58
CA ARG A 8 11.50 -5.32 -17.89
C ARG A 8 11.44 -6.65 -17.15
N LYS A 9 11.98 -7.72 -17.73
CA LYS A 9 12.03 -9.02 -17.08
C LYS A 9 12.85 -8.96 -15.79
N ARG A 10 14.02 -8.30 -15.82
CA ARG A 10 14.87 -8.11 -14.65
C ARG A 10 14.19 -7.25 -13.58
N GLU A 11 13.55 -6.15 -13.98
CA GLU A 11 12.77 -5.30 -13.06
C GLU A 11 11.63 -6.10 -12.39
N ASN A 12 10.93 -6.96 -13.14
CA ASN A 12 9.89 -7.82 -12.58
C ASN A 12 10.45 -8.91 -11.65
N GLU A 13 11.63 -9.46 -11.94
CA GLU A 13 12.29 -10.43 -11.05
C GLU A 13 12.70 -9.78 -9.73
N ILE A 14 13.28 -8.58 -9.77
CA ILE A 14 13.61 -7.80 -8.57
C ILE A 14 12.33 -7.48 -7.79
N LEU A 15 11.28 -7.00 -8.46
CA LEU A 15 10.00 -6.70 -7.82
C LEU A 15 9.42 -7.91 -7.07
N LYS A 16 9.50 -9.11 -7.65
CA LYS A 16 9.02 -10.33 -7.00
C LYS A 16 9.80 -10.66 -5.73
N LEU A 17 11.13 -10.52 -5.77
CA LEU A 17 11.99 -10.74 -4.60
C LEU A 17 11.67 -9.74 -3.48
N GLU A 18 11.48 -8.46 -3.82
CA GLU A 18 11.12 -7.43 -2.85
C GLU A 18 9.73 -7.66 -2.24
N ILE A 19 8.76 -8.15 -3.03
CA ILE A 19 7.45 -8.54 -2.51
C ILE A 19 7.61 -9.72 -1.55
N GLU A 20 8.35 -10.76 -1.95
CA GLU A 20 8.59 -11.96 -1.14
C GLU A 20 9.27 -11.64 0.20
N GLU A 21 10.31 -10.80 0.20
CA GLU A 21 11.07 -10.46 1.40
C GLU A 21 10.26 -9.62 2.39
N ARG A 22 9.28 -8.84 1.91
CA ARG A 22 8.60 -7.78 2.68
C ARG A 22 7.13 -8.05 2.94
N LEU A 23 6.59 -9.15 2.40
CA LEU A 23 5.20 -9.53 2.56
C LEU A 23 4.95 -10.02 3.98
N GLU A 24 3.97 -9.40 4.61
CA GLU A 24 3.36 -9.85 5.85
C GLU A 24 1.87 -10.09 5.59
N ILE A 25 1.29 -11.18 6.12
CA ILE A 25 -0.15 -11.44 6.02
C ILE A 25 -0.78 -11.37 7.40
N VAL A 26 -1.67 -10.40 7.60
CA VAL A 26 -2.39 -10.20 8.86
C VAL A 26 -3.89 -10.19 8.58
N ASP A 27 -4.64 -11.11 9.19
CA ASP A 27 -6.09 -11.26 8.99
C ASP A 27 -6.52 -11.26 7.51
N ARG A 28 -5.78 -11.98 6.66
CA ARG A 28 -5.99 -12.03 5.20
C ARG A 28 -5.80 -10.68 4.48
N LEU A 29 -5.13 -9.70 5.10
CA LEU A 29 -4.58 -8.53 4.43
C LEU A 29 -3.10 -8.77 4.15
N ALA A 30 -2.70 -8.75 2.89
CA ALA A 30 -1.29 -8.75 2.49
C ALA A 30 -0.72 -7.33 2.64
N ILE A 31 0.32 -7.16 3.46
CA ILE A 31 0.97 -5.89 3.73
C ILE A 31 2.37 -5.95 3.13
N VAL A 32 2.72 -5.01 2.25
CA VAL A 32 4.05 -4.93 1.64
C VAL A 32 4.62 -3.52 1.80
N ARG A 33 5.74 -3.42 2.51
CA ARG A 33 6.39 -2.13 2.83
C ARG A 33 7.43 -1.79 1.78
N MET A 34 7.09 -0.97 0.78
CA MET A 34 8.00 -0.62 -0.33
C MET A 34 8.41 0.86 -0.38
N HIS A 35 8.11 1.64 0.66
CA HIS A 35 8.57 3.03 0.74
C HIS A 35 10.11 3.06 0.89
N GLY A 36 10.77 4.09 0.36
CA GLY A 36 12.24 4.21 0.38
C GLY A 36 13.00 3.35 -0.64
N LEU A 37 12.33 2.47 -1.40
CA LEU A 37 12.99 1.57 -2.36
C LEU A 37 13.15 2.16 -3.77
N GLY A 38 12.59 3.35 -4.03
CA GLY A 38 12.57 3.93 -5.38
C GLY A 38 11.78 3.11 -6.40
N MET A 39 10.90 2.20 -5.94
CA MET A 39 10.08 1.34 -6.78
C MET A 39 8.62 1.29 -6.32
N ARG A 40 7.76 0.87 -7.24
CA ARG A 40 6.32 0.71 -7.00
C ARG A 40 5.86 -0.67 -7.43
N SER A 41 4.86 -1.16 -6.74
CA SER A 41 4.10 -2.34 -7.12
C SER A 41 2.64 -1.94 -7.36
N ASN A 42 1.84 -2.89 -7.80
CA ASN A 42 0.40 -2.77 -7.86
C ASN A 42 -0.26 -3.93 -7.11
N GLY A 43 -1.56 -3.81 -6.86
CA GLY A 43 -2.31 -4.85 -6.17
C GLY A 43 -2.20 -6.21 -6.84
N TYR A 44 -2.23 -6.26 -8.18
CA TYR A 44 -2.16 -7.51 -8.93
C TYR A 44 -0.88 -8.31 -8.66
N ALA A 45 0.29 -7.67 -8.64
CA ALA A 45 1.55 -8.35 -8.38
C ALA A 45 1.61 -8.91 -6.95
N VAL A 46 1.15 -8.15 -5.96
CA VAL A 46 1.12 -8.58 -4.56
C VAL A 46 0.11 -9.70 -4.35
N THR A 47 -1.12 -9.55 -4.84
CA THR A 47 -2.17 -10.57 -4.65
C THR A 47 -1.93 -11.82 -5.49
N ALA A 48 -1.23 -11.72 -6.63
CA ALA A 48 -0.80 -12.90 -7.38
C ALA A 48 0.29 -13.69 -6.63
N TYR A 49 1.17 -13.01 -5.90
CA TYR A 49 2.17 -13.68 -5.06
C TYR A 49 1.53 -14.28 -3.80
N ALA A 50 0.71 -13.51 -3.08
CA ALA A 50 0.04 -13.97 -1.86
C ALA A 50 -1.03 -15.05 -2.14
N GLY A 51 -1.64 -15.07 -3.32
CA GLY A 51 -2.64 -16.06 -3.73
C GLY A 51 -3.87 -16.06 -2.80
N ASP A 52 -4.32 -17.27 -2.44
CA ASP A 52 -5.55 -17.47 -1.66
C ASP A 52 -5.40 -17.06 -0.16
N ALA A 53 -4.19 -16.69 0.26
CA ALA A 53 -3.88 -16.30 1.63
C ALA A 53 -4.42 -14.90 2.00
N CYS A 54 -4.74 -14.04 1.03
CA CYS A 54 -5.26 -12.70 1.28
C CYS A 54 -6.53 -12.34 0.47
N ASP A 55 -7.42 -11.55 1.05
CA ASP A 55 -8.60 -10.97 0.39
C ASP A 55 -8.33 -9.58 -0.20
N ALA A 56 -7.33 -8.88 0.34
CA ALA A 56 -6.88 -7.57 -0.12
C ALA A 56 -5.39 -7.40 0.19
N CYS A 57 -4.79 -6.36 -0.37
CA CYS A 57 -3.45 -5.93 0.00
C CYS A 57 -3.38 -4.43 0.31
N LEU A 58 -2.42 -4.08 1.17
CA LEU A 58 -1.95 -2.75 1.51
C LEU A 58 -0.49 -2.65 1.08
N ILE A 59 -0.15 -1.61 0.33
CA ILE A 59 1.22 -1.39 -0.14
C ILE A 59 1.64 0.04 0.19
N THR A 60 2.76 0.22 0.88
CA THR A 60 3.33 1.56 1.10
C THR A 60 4.40 1.87 0.05
N HIS A 61 4.44 3.09 -0.46
CA HIS A 61 5.40 3.57 -1.46
C HIS A 61 5.79 5.02 -1.18
N GLY A 62 6.74 5.55 -1.96
CA GLY A 62 7.22 6.93 -1.82
C GLY A 62 8.33 7.04 -0.79
N ASP A 63 8.69 8.27 -0.45
CA ASP A 63 9.88 8.56 0.34
C ASP A 63 9.54 9.51 1.50
N LEU A 64 10.21 9.31 2.64
CA LEU A 64 10.10 10.20 3.80
C LEU A 64 10.76 11.54 3.49
N GLY A 65 10.26 12.61 4.11
CA GLY A 65 10.80 13.96 3.94
C GLY A 65 10.52 14.62 2.58
N VAL A 66 9.73 13.97 1.72
CA VAL A 66 9.30 14.55 0.43
C VAL A 66 7.88 15.09 0.55
N SER A 67 7.68 16.33 0.09
CA SER A 67 6.36 16.96 0.01
C SER A 67 5.81 16.96 -1.41
N PHE A 68 4.48 17.07 -1.53
CA PHE A 68 3.83 17.16 -2.84
C PHE A 68 4.23 18.48 -3.53
N GLY A 69 4.80 18.39 -4.74
CA GLY A 69 5.22 19.55 -5.54
C GLY A 69 6.72 19.85 -5.49
N GLU A 70 7.50 19.07 -4.75
CA GLU A 70 8.97 19.07 -4.88
C GLU A 70 9.38 18.32 -6.16
N GLU A 71 10.44 18.79 -6.84
CA GLU A 71 10.83 18.28 -8.17
C GLU A 71 11.24 16.80 -8.16
N ASP A 72 11.72 16.29 -7.01
CA ASP A 72 12.23 14.93 -6.87
C ASP A 72 11.49 14.14 -5.77
N GLY A 73 10.61 13.24 -6.19
CA GLY A 73 10.03 12.20 -5.33
C GLY A 73 8.52 12.28 -5.16
N TYR A 74 7.98 11.38 -4.34
CA TYR A 74 6.57 11.36 -3.99
C TYR A 74 6.44 11.06 -2.49
N PRO A 75 5.60 11.80 -1.74
CA PRO A 75 5.45 11.56 -0.31
C PRO A 75 5.03 10.13 -0.01
N VAL A 76 5.43 9.61 1.15
CA VAL A 76 5.02 8.29 1.58
C VAL A 76 3.50 8.16 1.54
N SER A 77 3.03 7.13 0.84
CA SER A 77 1.62 6.89 0.54
C SER A 77 1.30 5.42 0.67
N ALA A 78 0.03 5.10 0.90
CA ALA A 78 -0.50 3.75 0.92
C ALA A 78 -1.48 3.54 -0.23
N SER A 79 -1.46 2.33 -0.80
CA SER A 79 -2.45 1.87 -1.78
C SER A 79 -3.10 0.60 -1.29
N PHE A 80 -4.40 0.48 -1.54
CA PHE A 80 -5.23 -0.65 -1.10
C PHE A 80 -5.92 -1.27 -2.30
N TYR A 81 -5.86 -2.60 -2.42
CA TYR A 81 -6.48 -3.32 -3.53
C TYR A 81 -7.14 -4.60 -3.05
N THR A 82 -8.34 -4.88 -3.55
CA THR A 82 -8.98 -6.18 -3.40
C THR A 82 -8.23 -7.23 -4.22
N ASN A 83 -8.12 -8.44 -3.69
CA ASN A 83 -7.68 -9.60 -4.44
C ASN A 83 -8.75 -10.05 -5.44
N SER A 84 -8.68 -9.52 -6.66
CA SER A 84 -9.64 -9.81 -7.73
C SER A 84 -9.58 -11.24 -8.28
N PHE A 85 -8.54 -12.01 -7.96
CA PHE A 85 -8.49 -13.44 -8.28
C PHE A 85 -9.55 -14.22 -7.48
N LEU A 86 -9.77 -13.82 -6.22
CA LEU A 86 -10.79 -14.40 -5.34
C LEU A 86 -12.14 -13.68 -5.46
N HIS A 87 -12.10 -12.35 -5.56
CA HIS A 87 -13.27 -11.48 -5.43
C HIS A 87 -13.60 -10.78 -6.77
N LYS A 88 -14.13 -11.55 -7.72
CA LYS A 88 -14.37 -11.09 -9.11
C LYS A 88 -15.42 -9.99 -9.24
N ASP A 89 -16.38 -9.96 -8.32
CA ASP A 89 -17.53 -9.04 -8.34
C ASP A 89 -17.41 -7.92 -7.27
N GLY A 90 -16.22 -7.76 -6.70
CA GLY A 90 -15.91 -6.77 -5.67
C GLY A 90 -15.50 -7.38 -4.34
N GLY A 91 -14.70 -6.64 -3.58
CA GLY A 91 -14.10 -7.11 -2.34
C GLY A 91 -15.07 -7.22 -1.16
N ILE A 92 -14.60 -7.91 -0.12
CA ILE A 92 -15.32 -8.13 1.14
C ILE A 92 -15.44 -6.87 2.02
N PHE A 93 -14.81 -5.76 1.61
CA PHE A 93 -14.72 -4.53 2.37
C PHE A 93 -14.56 -3.34 1.44
N ASN A 94 -15.19 -2.21 1.77
CA ASN A 94 -14.96 -0.96 1.06
C ASN A 94 -13.62 -0.36 1.50
N LEU A 95 -12.59 -0.54 0.68
CA LEU A 95 -11.23 -0.10 1.00
C LEU A 95 -11.09 1.43 1.09
N THR A 96 -12.04 2.21 0.55
CA THR A 96 -12.00 3.67 0.73
C THR A 96 -12.08 4.05 2.20
N THR A 97 -12.69 3.23 3.06
CA THR A 97 -12.70 3.43 4.51
C THR A 97 -11.29 3.50 5.10
N LEU A 98 -10.33 2.71 4.57
CA LEU A 98 -8.92 2.79 4.98
C LEU A 98 -8.30 4.07 4.43
N ALA A 99 -8.47 4.33 3.14
CA ALA A 99 -7.87 5.47 2.46
C ALA A 99 -8.29 6.82 3.08
N THR A 100 -9.56 6.97 3.48
CA THR A 100 -10.07 8.22 4.03
C THR A 100 -9.84 8.35 5.54
N ARG A 101 -9.27 7.33 6.20
CA ARG A 101 -9.26 7.26 7.68
C ARG A 101 -8.48 8.40 8.33
N PHE A 102 -7.33 8.74 7.74
CA PHE A 102 -6.42 9.79 8.22
C PHE A 102 -6.23 10.89 7.19
N ASP A 103 -6.40 10.56 5.91
CA ASP A 103 -6.27 11.50 4.81
C ASP A 103 -7.65 11.79 4.21
N PRO A 104 -8.27 12.96 4.46
CA PRO A 104 -9.59 13.29 3.91
C PRO A 104 -9.59 13.40 2.38
N ASP A 105 -8.42 13.61 1.77
CA ASP A 105 -8.27 13.62 0.31
C ASP A 105 -7.94 12.22 -0.25
N GLY A 106 -7.75 11.23 0.63
CA GLY A 106 -7.60 9.83 0.25
C GLY A 106 -8.88 9.29 -0.38
N GLY A 107 -8.77 8.29 -1.23
CA GLY A 107 -9.94 7.73 -1.91
C GLY A 107 -9.62 6.98 -3.20
N GLY A 108 -10.65 6.75 -3.99
CA GLY A 108 -10.59 5.95 -5.21
C GLY A 108 -11.81 5.04 -5.35
N HIS A 109 -11.62 3.90 -6.00
CA HIS A 109 -12.66 2.87 -6.09
C HIS A 109 -12.71 2.04 -4.79
N LYS A 110 -13.89 1.52 -4.44
CA LYS A 110 -14.07 0.67 -3.25
C LYS A 110 -13.16 -0.55 -3.18
N ASP A 111 -12.66 -1.00 -4.33
CA ASP A 111 -11.79 -2.17 -4.48
C ASP A 111 -10.34 -1.80 -4.86
N ALA A 112 -10.06 -0.52 -5.10
CA ALA A 112 -8.76 0.00 -5.52
C ALA A 112 -8.66 1.51 -5.23
N CYS A 113 -7.95 1.87 -4.17
CA CYS A 113 -7.84 3.25 -3.69
C CYS A 113 -6.48 3.51 -3.02
N GLY A 114 -6.23 4.74 -2.61
CA GLY A 114 -5.01 5.09 -1.90
C GLY A 114 -5.10 6.42 -1.17
N CYS A 115 -4.08 6.68 -0.36
CA CYS A 115 -3.97 7.90 0.45
C CYS A 115 -2.52 8.21 0.77
N ARG A 116 -2.27 9.42 1.30
CA ARG A 116 -0.98 9.76 1.90
C ARG A 116 -0.86 9.10 3.27
N ILE A 117 0.35 8.75 3.67
CA ILE A 117 0.62 8.50 5.09
C ILE A 117 0.55 9.84 5.81
N LYS A 118 -0.06 9.85 6.99
CA LYS A 118 -0.21 11.05 7.81
C LYS A 118 0.59 10.89 9.09
N PRO A 119 1.23 11.96 9.59
CA PRO A 119 1.84 11.93 10.92
C PRO A 119 0.75 11.78 11.99
N LEU A 120 0.97 10.92 12.98
CA LEU A 120 -0.02 10.59 14.00
C LEU A 120 0.51 10.85 15.42
N GLU A 121 -0.38 11.30 16.30
CA GLU A 121 -0.22 11.19 17.75
C GLU A 121 -1.47 10.50 18.32
N GLY A 122 -1.28 9.30 18.86
CA GLY A 122 -2.42 8.47 19.25
C GLY A 122 -3.28 8.16 18.03
N SER A 123 -4.50 8.69 17.95
CA SER A 123 -5.40 8.51 16.77
C SER A 123 -5.69 9.82 16.03
N SER A 124 -4.95 10.87 16.35
CA SER A 124 -5.12 12.21 15.78
C SER A 124 -4.04 12.46 14.73
N VAL A 125 -4.44 13.08 13.63
CA VAL A 125 -3.51 13.60 12.62
C VAL A 125 -2.92 14.90 13.16
N VAL A 126 -1.59 15.03 13.09
CA VAL A 126 -0.86 16.22 13.53
C VAL A 126 -0.19 16.92 12.34
N ASP A 127 0.37 18.11 12.58
CA ASP A 127 1.04 18.89 11.54
C ASP A 127 2.56 18.88 11.77
N ARG A 128 3.24 17.92 11.13
CA ARG A 128 4.69 17.72 11.12
C ARG A 128 5.07 16.79 9.97
N ASP A 129 6.36 16.61 9.73
CA ASP A 129 6.83 15.62 8.77
C ASP A 129 6.51 14.19 9.21
N VAL A 130 6.26 13.33 8.22
CA VAL A 130 6.05 11.90 8.40
C VAL A 130 7.37 11.24 8.79
N THR A 131 7.32 10.39 9.81
CA THR A 131 8.43 9.53 10.26
C THR A 131 8.11 8.07 9.97
N GLU A 132 9.11 7.20 10.17
CA GLU A 132 8.91 5.75 10.09
C GLU A 132 7.86 5.24 11.10
N GLU A 133 7.84 5.82 12.31
CA GLU A 133 6.86 5.48 13.35
C GLU A 133 5.43 5.83 12.91
N ASP A 134 5.25 6.88 12.11
CA ASP A 134 3.94 7.20 11.55
C ASP A 134 3.50 6.18 10.51
N VAL A 135 4.42 5.68 9.67
CA VAL A 135 4.11 4.64 8.69
C VAL A 135 3.55 3.41 9.40
N GLU A 136 4.26 2.92 10.43
CA GLU A 136 3.80 1.77 11.22
C GLU A 136 2.51 2.09 11.99
N SER A 137 2.37 3.28 12.57
CA SER A 137 1.15 3.69 13.27
C SER A 137 -0.08 3.75 12.35
N ASN A 138 0.09 4.16 11.09
CA ASN A 138 -0.99 4.11 10.09
C ASN A 138 -1.34 2.66 9.75
N ILE A 139 -0.34 1.83 9.47
CA ILE A 139 -0.52 0.40 9.16
C ILE A 139 -1.27 -0.31 10.29
N GLU A 140 -0.83 -0.15 11.54
CA GLU A 140 -1.41 -0.81 12.70
C GLU A 140 -2.90 -0.44 12.88
N LYS A 141 -3.25 0.84 12.67
CA LYS A 141 -4.64 1.28 12.73
C LYS A 141 -5.47 0.76 11.56
N TRP A 142 -4.93 0.73 10.36
CA TRP A 142 -5.61 0.14 9.20
C TRP A 142 -5.84 -1.35 9.38
N VAL A 143 -4.87 -2.08 9.92
CA VAL A 143 -5.03 -3.50 10.30
C VAL A 143 -6.12 -3.66 11.34
N GLY A 144 -6.20 -2.77 12.33
CA GLY A 144 -7.26 -2.77 13.34
C GLY A 144 -8.66 -2.52 12.76
N LEU A 145 -8.79 -1.63 11.78
CA LEU A 145 -10.05 -1.37 11.06
C LEU A 145 -10.42 -2.52 10.15
N TRP A 146 -9.44 -3.00 9.37
CA TRP A 146 -9.57 -4.18 8.52
C TRP A 146 -10.08 -5.36 9.34
N SER A 147 -9.44 -5.71 10.45
CA SER A 147 -9.81 -6.88 11.27
C SER A 147 -11.25 -6.84 11.79
N LYS A 148 -11.83 -5.65 11.91
CA LYS A 148 -13.24 -5.46 12.29
C LYS A 148 -14.16 -5.31 11.09
N ARG A 149 -13.60 -5.06 9.91
CA ARG A 149 -14.26 -4.66 8.66
C ARG A 149 -15.20 -3.46 8.93
N MET A 150 -14.71 -2.49 9.70
CA MET A 150 -15.41 -1.27 10.14
C MET A 150 -14.74 0.01 9.64
#